data_AF-A0A7C7LKF2-F1
#
_entry.id   AF-A0A7C7LKF2-F1
#
_cell.length_a   1.000
_cell.length_b   1.000
_cell.length_c   1.000
_cell.angle_alpha   90.00
_cell.angle_beta   90.00
_cell.angle_gamma   90.00
#
_symmetry.space_group_name_H-M   'P 1'
#
loop_
_entity.id
_entity.type
_entity.pdbx_description
1 polymer ?
#
loop_
_entity_poly.entity_id
_entity_poly.type
_entity_poly.pdbx_seq_one_letter_code
_entity_poly.pdbx_strand_id
1 'polypeptide(L)'
;MIPIIAGGKLTGKVGSYGMGFLNVMTSQLERPSEELSIPKTNFSVFRLRKDLLTSSSVGLIATNRQSTDENYNRTAGVDFLYRPLSSLTINGLMATSADPDRQGQAFYLGSHWRSDKLQASGGYSVIDPDFEPGVGFAQRSSGQRVRGEIRWAPWVRDMDDWIRPTLEKIHLREMWSGPEADVAFNNSQEVETVNLRYLH
;
A
#
# COMPACT_ATOMS: atom_id res chain seq x y z
N MET A 1 -11.39 4.98 23.59
CA MET A 1 -11.81 5.72 22.39
C MET A 1 -11.54 7.19 22.64
N ILE A 2 -10.80 7.88 21.77
CA ILE A 2 -10.57 9.32 21.88
C ILE A 2 -11.65 10.02 21.04
N PRO A 3 -12.46 10.92 21.61
CA PRO A 3 -13.48 11.65 20.85
C PRO A 3 -12.89 12.48 19.71
N ILE A 4 -13.56 12.50 18.57
CA ILE A 4 -13.27 13.43 17.47
C ILE A 4 -14.03 14.72 17.76
N ILE A 5 -13.32 15.86 17.79
CA ILE A 5 -13.94 17.19 17.98
C ILE A 5 -14.56 17.65 16.66
N ALA A 6 -13.80 17.54 15.56
CA ALA A 6 -14.21 18.01 14.25
C ALA A 6 -13.41 17.28 13.17
N GLY A 7 -13.97 17.19 11.97
CA GLY A 7 -13.24 16.67 10.81
C GLY A 7 -13.95 16.99 9.51
N GLY A 8 -13.18 17.16 8.45
CA GLY A 8 -13.67 17.48 7.11
C GLY A 8 -12.82 16.80 6.04
N LYS A 9 -13.48 16.34 4.98
CA LYS A 9 -12.85 15.74 3.80
C LYS A 9 -13.33 16.48 2.57
N LEU A 10 -12.39 16.94 1.76
CA LEU A 10 -12.63 17.52 0.45
C LEU A 10 -11.93 16.68 -0.60
N THR A 11 -12.65 16.29 -1.63
CA THR A 11 -12.08 15.58 -2.77
C THR A 11 -12.69 16.09 -4.05
N GLY A 12 -11.88 16.21 -5.11
CA GLY A 12 -12.34 16.69 -6.39
C GLY A 12 -11.41 16.28 -7.52
N LYS A 13 -11.92 16.39 -8.74
CA LYS A 13 -11.15 16.19 -9.97
C LYS A 13 -11.42 17.35 -10.92
N VAL A 14 -10.35 17.94 -11.45
CA VAL A 14 -10.40 19.01 -12.45
C VAL A 14 -9.48 18.61 -13.60
N GLY A 15 -10.07 18.32 -14.76
CA GLY A 15 -9.33 17.77 -15.90
C GLY A 15 -8.61 16.47 -15.55
N SER A 16 -7.30 16.43 -15.79
CA SER A 16 -6.43 15.30 -15.43
C SER A 16 -5.90 15.36 -13.99
N TYR A 17 -6.28 16.35 -13.19
CA TYR A 17 -5.80 16.51 -11.82
C TYR A 17 -6.87 16.07 -10.81
N GLY A 18 -6.55 15.09 -9.97
CA GLY A 18 -7.33 14.72 -8.79
C GLY A 18 -6.67 15.27 -7.54
N MET A 19 -7.46 15.82 -6.62
CA MET A 19 -6.98 16.33 -5.34
C MET A 19 -7.84 15.82 -4.19
N GLY A 20 -7.20 15.59 -3.05
CA GLY A 20 -7.84 15.20 -1.82
C GLY A 20 -7.21 15.92 -0.64
N PHE A 21 -8.05 16.41 0.25
CA PHE A 21 -7.67 16.99 1.52
C PHE A 21 -8.53 16.39 2.62
N LEU A 22 -7.91 16.02 3.73
CA LEU A 22 -8.58 15.54 4.94
C LEU A 22 -7.96 16.27 6.13
N ASN A 23 -8.80 16.74 7.04
CA ASN A 23 -8.37 17.25 8.32
C ASN A 23 -9.28 16.69 9.42
N VAL A 24 -8.69 16.20 10.51
CA VAL A 24 -9.41 15.62 11.66
C VAL A 24 -8.75 16.09 12.95
N MET A 25 -9.56 16.55 13.89
CA MET A 25 -9.16 17.04 15.20
C MET A 25 -9.72 16.12 16.28
N THR A 26 -8.87 15.58 17.14
CA THR A 26 -9.28 14.76 18.29
C THR A 26 -9.22 15.56 19.58
N SER A 27 -10.05 15.21 20.55
CA SER A 27 -10.02 15.86 21.86
C SER A 27 -8.83 15.43 22.67
N GLN A 28 -8.48 16.25 23.66
CA GLN A 28 -7.66 15.81 24.77
C GLN A 28 -8.45 14.76 25.57
N LEU A 29 -7.76 13.73 26.05
CA LEU A 29 -8.31 12.75 26.96
C LEU A 29 -7.44 12.76 28.22
N GLU A 30 -8.01 13.19 29.33
CA GLU A 30 -7.39 13.06 30.66
C GLU A 30 -8.14 11.96 31.41
N ARG A 31 -7.43 10.88 31.77
CA ARG A 31 -7.96 9.86 32.68
C ARG A 31 -7.20 9.89 34.00
N PRO A 32 -7.78 10.51 35.05
CA PRO A 32 -7.15 10.63 36.36
C PRO A 32 -6.80 9.28 37.01
N SER A 33 -7.45 8.19 36.60
CA SER A 33 -7.25 6.85 37.16
C SER A 33 -6.10 6.05 36.55
N GLU A 34 -5.45 6.52 35.47
CA GLU A 34 -4.49 5.73 34.68
C GLU A 34 -3.18 6.47 34.35
N GLU A 35 -2.93 7.68 34.89
CA GLU A 35 -1.83 8.60 34.47
C GLU A 35 -1.76 8.82 32.94
N LEU A 36 -2.84 8.52 32.22
CA LEU A 36 -2.90 8.60 30.77
C LEU A 36 -3.47 9.95 30.36
N SER A 37 -2.60 10.84 29.90
CA SER A 37 -2.98 12.10 29.25
C SER A 37 -2.67 12.01 27.75
N ILE A 38 -3.70 12.07 26.92
CA ILE A 38 -3.54 12.13 25.47
C ILE A 38 -3.83 13.56 25.02
N PRO A 39 -2.84 14.29 24.48
CA PRO A 39 -3.04 15.65 24.04
C PRO A 39 -3.97 15.73 22.82
N LYS A 40 -4.63 16.89 22.69
CA LYS A 40 -5.43 17.25 21.52
C LYS A 40 -4.58 17.09 20.27
N THR A 41 -5.06 16.33 19.29
CA THR A 41 -4.24 16.00 18.11
C THR A 41 -4.97 16.36 16.82
N ASN A 42 -4.26 17.05 15.92
CA ASN A 42 -4.69 17.37 14.58
C ASN A 42 -4.01 16.45 13.56
N PHE A 43 -4.80 15.87 12.67
CA PHE A 43 -4.37 15.06 11.55
C PHE A 43 -4.74 15.77 10.25
N SER A 44 -3.78 15.92 9.35
CA SER A 44 -4.00 16.46 8.00
C SER A 44 -3.41 15.54 6.96
N VAL A 45 -4.11 15.36 5.85
CA VAL A 45 -3.64 14.62 4.67
C VAL A 45 -3.95 15.45 3.45
N PHE A 46 -2.95 15.64 2.60
CA PHE A 46 -3.08 16.23 1.27
C PHE A 46 -2.58 15.23 0.23
N ARG A 47 -3.33 15.04 -0.85
CA ARG A 47 -2.93 14.22 -1.98
C ARG A 47 -3.25 14.94 -3.27
N LEU A 48 -2.27 14.99 -4.16
CA LEU A 48 -2.43 15.46 -5.53
C LEU A 48 -2.08 14.31 -6.47
N ARG A 49 -2.90 14.10 -7.49
CA ARG A 49 -2.67 13.11 -8.53
C ARG A 49 -2.86 13.75 -9.90
N LYS A 50 -1.96 13.45 -10.83
CA LYS A 50 -2.09 13.79 -12.24
C LYS A 50 -2.22 12.52 -13.04
N ASP A 51 -3.32 12.38 -13.74
CA ASP A 51 -3.51 11.34 -14.76
C ASP A 51 -2.64 11.68 -15.98
N LEU A 52 -1.94 10.67 -16.49
CA LEU A 52 -1.05 10.73 -17.64
C LEU A 52 -1.49 9.67 -18.64
N LEU A 53 -1.45 10.01 -19.94
CA LEU A 53 -1.89 9.10 -21.01
C LEU A 53 -3.33 8.59 -20.73
N THR A 54 -3.68 7.39 -21.19
CA THR A 54 -5.01 6.79 -20.97
C THR A 54 -5.15 6.13 -19.60
N SER A 55 -4.03 5.67 -19.04
CA SER A 55 -4.03 4.67 -17.96
C SER A 55 -2.91 4.84 -16.94
N SER A 56 -2.14 5.93 -17.00
CA SER A 56 -1.02 6.16 -16.10
C SER A 56 -1.32 7.33 -15.16
N SER A 57 -0.55 7.46 -14.08
CA SER A 57 -0.65 8.59 -13.18
C SER A 57 0.61 8.78 -12.37
N VAL A 58 0.83 10.02 -11.93
CA VAL A 58 1.81 10.36 -10.89
C VAL A 58 1.10 11.07 -9.75
N GLY A 59 1.59 10.89 -8.53
CA GLY A 59 0.96 11.35 -7.32
C GLY A 59 1.97 11.93 -6.34
N LEU A 60 1.49 12.87 -5.53
CA LEU A 60 2.16 13.41 -4.36
C LEU A 60 1.23 13.23 -3.17
N ILE A 61 1.79 12.89 -2.02
CA ILE A 61 1.06 12.82 -0.77
C ILE A 61 1.88 13.49 0.34
N ALA A 62 1.19 14.22 1.21
CA ALA A 62 1.73 14.73 2.44
C ALA A 62 0.76 14.43 3.58
N THR A 63 1.29 13.99 4.71
CA THR A 63 0.52 13.76 5.93
C THR A 63 1.18 14.48 7.09
N ASN A 64 0.34 14.82 8.06
CA ASN A 64 0.74 15.50 9.27
C ASN A 64 -0.10 14.99 10.42
N ARG A 65 0.57 14.55 11.48
CA ARG A 65 0.03 14.48 12.83
C ARG A 65 0.69 15.57 13.68
N GLN A 66 -0.09 16.37 14.40
CA GLN A 66 0.40 17.40 15.32
C GLN A 66 -0.39 17.31 16.62
N SER A 67 0.29 17.27 17.76
CA SER A 67 -0.36 17.25 19.07
C SER A 67 0.05 18.46 19.93
N THR A 68 1.35 18.65 20.11
CA THR A 68 1.98 19.84 20.74
C THR A 68 3.13 20.30 19.84
N ASP A 69 3.75 21.45 20.11
CA ASP A 69 4.86 21.94 19.28
C ASP A 69 6.02 20.93 19.17
N GLU A 70 6.26 20.19 20.25
CA GLU A 70 7.29 19.14 20.34
C GLU A 70 6.78 17.74 20.00
N ASN A 71 5.50 17.57 19.65
CA ASN A 71 4.93 16.26 19.28
C ASN A 71 4.25 16.34 17.92
N TYR A 72 5.03 16.04 16.89
CA TYR A 72 4.57 15.99 15.51
C TYR A 72 5.08 14.74 14.80
N ASN A 73 4.44 14.42 13.69
CA ASN A 73 4.99 13.52 12.70
C ASN A 73 4.53 13.99 11.31
N ARG A 74 5.46 14.04 10.36
CA ARG A 74 5.25 14.49 9.00
C ARG A 74 5.67 13.38 8.05
N THR A 75 4.88 13.11 7.03
CA THR A 75 5.26 12.22 5.94
C THR A 75 5.05 12.92 4.63
N ALA A 76 5.98 12.76 3.70
CA ALA A 76 5.83 13.21 2.32
C ALA A 76 6.21 12.06 1.39
N GLY A 77 5.52 11.91 0.27
CA GLY A 77 5.80 10.85 -0.67
C GLY A 77 5.34 11.17 -2.08
N VAL A 78 5.94 10.44 -3.01
CA VAL A 78 5.63 10.49 -4.44
C VAL A 78 5.30 9.08 -4.90
N ASP A 79 4.28 8.93 -5.72
CA ASP A 79 3.90 7.65 -6.28
C ASP A 79 3.67 7.74 -7.78
N PHE A 80 3.81 6.62 -8.46
CA PHE A 80 3.46 6.51 -9.87
C PHE A 80 2.77 5.19 -10.17
N LEU A 81 1.96 5.22 -11.22
CA LEU A 81 1.32 4.09 -11.85
C LEU A 81 1.52 4.23 -13.34
N TYR A 82 2.25 3.29 -13.94
CA TYR A 82 2.52 3.25 -15.35
C TYR A 82 1.88 2.01 -15.97
N ARG A 83 1.01 2.22 -16.97
CA ARG A 83 0.33 1.16 -17.70
C ARG A 83 0.55 1.31 -19.20
N PRO A 84 1.69 0.82 -19.73
CA PRO A 84 2.00 0.91 -21.15
C PRO A 84 1.10 0.00 -22.00
N LEU A 85 0.57 -1.08 -21.41
CA LEU A 85 -0.31 -2.05 -22.03
C LEU A 85 -1.50 -2.33 -21.10
N SER A 86 -2.61 -2.84 -21.62
CA SER A 86 -3.75 -3.28 -20.80
C SER A 86 -3.39 -4.45 -19.87
N SER A 87 -2.40 -5.25 -20.26
CA SER A 87 -1.91 -6.42 -19.54
C SER A 87 -0.76 -6.12 -18.56
N LEU A 88 -0.13 -4.93 -18.61
CA LEU A 88 1.05 -4.63 -17.81
C LEU A 88 0.85 -3.37 -16.96
N THR A 89 1.09 -3.51 -15.67
CA THR A 89 1.12 -2.41 -14.70
C THR A 89 2.46 -2.40 -13.99
N ILE A 90 3.07 -1.22 -13.89
CA ILE A 90 4.26 -0.96 -13.09
C ILE A 90 3.91 0.18 -12.15
N ASN A 91 4.22 0.05 -10.87
CA ASN A 91 3.92 1.09 -9.90
C ASN A 91 5.04 1.22 -8.88
N GLY A 92 5.16 2.40 -8.30
CA GLY A 92 6.15 2.64 -7.28
C GLY A 92 5.77 3.78 -6.37
N LEU A 93 6.47 3.84 -5.24
CA LEU A 93 6.32 4.85 -4.21
C LEU A 93 7.69 5.10 -3.60
N MET A 94 7.97 6.37 -3.31
CA MET A 94 9.02 6.76 -2.39
C MET A 94 8.42 7.71 -1.37
N ALA A 95 8.73 7.52 -0.09
CA ALA A 95 8.24 8.37 0.98
C ALA A 95 9.33 8.61 2.02
N THR A 96 9.25 9.75 2.69
CA THR A 96 10.03 10.07 3.89
C THR A 96 9.07 10.41 5.03
N SER A 97 9.43 10.00 6.23
CA SER A 97 8.76 10.40 7.47
C SER A 97 9.76 11.03 8.42
N ALA A 98 9.28 11.99 9.23
CA ALA A 98 10.06 12.67 10.24
C ALA A 98 9.19 13.03 11.45
N ASP A 99 9.72 12.78 12.63
CA ASP A 99 9.27 13.31 13.91
C ASP A 99 10.49 13.94 14.64
N PRO A 100 10.36 14.49 15.85
CA PRO A 100 11.48 15.11 16.56
C PRO A 100 12.68 14.19 16.80
N ASP A 101 12.43 12.88 16.91
CA ASP A 101 13.45 11.91 17.34
C ASP A 101 14.04 11.14 16.15
N ARG A 102 13.25 10.93 15.11
CA ARG A 102 13.53 9.97 14.03
C ARG A 102 13.17 10.51 12.67
N GLN A 103 13.96 10.10 11.68
CA GLN A 103 13.67 10.30 10.27
C GLN A 103 13.96 9.00 9.52
N GLY A 104 13.08 8.63 8.62
CA GLY A 104 13.26 7.45 7.78
C GLY A 104 12.67 7.61 6.40
N GLN A 105 12.96 6.65 5.55
CA GLN A 105 12.48 6.57 4.18
C GLN A 105 11.89 5.19 3.89
N ALA A 106 11.01 5.16 2.90
CA ALA A 106 10.43 3.94 2.37
C ALA A 106 10.40 4.02 0.85
N PHE A 107 10.72 2.90 0.21
CA PHE A 107 10.69 2.71 -1.22
C PHE A 107 9.93 1.44 -1.58
N TYR A 108 9.17 1.50 -2.66
CA TYR A 108 8.52 0.34 -3.25
C TYR A 108 8.53 0.46 -4.78
N LEU A 109 8.80 -0.67 -5.44
CA LEU A 109 8.62 -0.87 -6.86
C LEU A 109 7.93 -2.20 -7.11
N GLY A 110 6.89 -2.18 -7.93
CA GLY A 110 6.08 -3.34 -8.27
C GLY A 110 5.79 -3.42 -9.75
N SER A 111 5.58 -4.65 -10.21
CA SER A 111 5.06 -4.95 -11.54
C SER A 111 4.04 -6.06 -11.46
N HIS A 112 3.01 -5.95 -12.30
CA HIS A 112 1.98 -6.96 -12.47
C HIS A 112 1.66 -7.09 -13.94
N TRP A 113 1.79 -8.31 -14.45
CA TRP A 113 1.39 -8.68 -15.79
C TRP A 113 0.26 -9.70 -15.73
N ARG A 114 -0.73 -9.56 -16.62
CA ARG A 114 -1.86 -10.48 -16.72
C ARG A 114 -2.27 -10.70 -18.17
N SER A 115 -2.40 -11.98 -18.51
CA SER A 115 -3.06 -12.50 -19.70
C SER A 115 -4.33 -13.28 -19.29
N ASP A 116 -5.00 -13.92 -20.23
CA ASP A 116 -6.28 -14.61 -20.01
C ASP A 116 -6.16 -15.80 -19.03
N LYS A 117 -5.00 -16.46 -19.01
CA LYS A 117 -4.75 -17.67 -18.19
C LYS A 117 -3.48 -17.59 -17.33
N LEU A 118 -2.70 -16.52 -17.43
CA LEU A 118 -1.43 -16.41 -16.74
C LEU A 118 -1.29 -15.03 -16.12
N GLN A 119 -0.86 -14.99 -14.87
CA GLN A 119 -0.54 -13.77 -14.16
C GLN A 119 0.88 -13.90 -13.62
N ALA A 120 1.62 -12.81 -13.64
CA ALA A 120 2.93 -12.72 -13.05
C ALA A 120 3.03 -11.40 -12.27
N SER A 121 3.63 -11.44 -11.10
CA SER A 121 3.91 -10.24 -10.33
C SER A 121 5.26 -10.30 -9.67
N GLY A 122 5.86 -9.13 -9.50
CA GLY A 122 7.13 -8.96 -8.82
C GLY A 122 7.12 -7.66 -8.04
N GLY A 123 7.76 -7.65 -6.88
CA GLY A 123 7.83 -6.47 -6.03
C GLY A 123 9.11 -6.43 -5.22
N TYR A 124 9.64 -5.22 -5.05
CA TYR A 124 10.75 -4.91 -4.17
C TYR A 124 10.34 -3.75 -3.25
N SER A 125 10.60 -3.89 -1.96
CA SER A 125 10.42 -2.82 -0.99
C SER A 125 11.63 -2.69 -0.07
N VAL A 126 11.93 -1.46 0.32
CA VAL A 126 12.88 -1.13 1.36
C VAL A 126 12.19 -0.16 2.32
N ILE A 127 12.22 -0.47 3.60
CA ILE A 127 11.64 0.38 4.64
C ILE A 127 12.70 0.56 5.72
N ASP A 128 13.12 1.81 5.93
CA ASP A 128 14.06 2.12 7.00
C ASP A 128 13.43 1.81 8.37
N PRO A 129 14.20 1.32 9.36
CA PRO A 129 13.69 1.07 10.70
C PRO A 129 13.11 2.32 11.38
N ASP A 130 13.60 3.50 11.02
CA ASP A 130 13.12 4.79 11.52
C ASP A 130 11.97 5.39 10.68
N PHE A 131 11.52 4.70 9.63
CA PHE A 131 10.36 5.15 8.86
C PHE A 131 9.06 4.91 9.64
N GLU A 132 8.50 5.99 10.16
CA GLU A 132 7.30 6.00 10.98
C GLU A 132 6.26 6.97 10.40
N PRO A 133 5.28 6.52 9.59
CA PRO A 133 4.21 7.39 9.14
C PRO A 133 3.20 7.60 10.28
N GLY A 134 3.11 8.82 10.80
CA GLY A 134 2.21 9.17 11.91
C GLY A 134 0.72 9.21 11.54
N VAL A 135 0.38 8.95 10.28
CA VAL A 135 -0.99 8.84 9.78
C VAL A 135 -1.09 7.65 8.82
N GLY A 136 -2.09 6.80 9.02
CA GLY A 136 -2.37 5.62 8.20
C GLY A 136 -2.03 4.30 8.91
N PHE A 137 -2.30 3.19 8.23
CA PHE A 137 -1.95 1.85 8.69
C PHE A 137 -0.83 1.32 7.79
N ALA A 138 0.42 1.39 8.25
CA ALA A 138 1.52 0.68 7.63
C ALA A 138 1.76 -0.61 8.42
N GLN A 139 1.59 -1.77 7.78
CA GLN A 139 1.99 -3.04 8.38
C GLN A 139 3.52 -3.02 8.48
N ARG A 140 4.05 -2.92 9.70
CA ARG A 140 5.46 -2.67 9.94
C ARG A 140 6.28 -3.95 9.79
N SER A 141 7.14 -3.95 8.78
CA SER A 141 8.36 -4.77 8.75
C SER A 141 9.44 -3.89 8.13
N SER A 142 10.33 -3.33 8.94
CA SER A 142 11.53 -2.67 8.44
C SER A 142 12.42 -3.68 7.71
N GLY A 143 13.30 -3.20 6.85
CA GLY A 143 14.18 -4.04 6.06
C GLY A 143 13.75 -4.11 4.60
N GLN A 144 14.31 -5.09 3.90
CA GLN A 144 14.11 -5.25 2.47
C GLN A 144 13.26 -6.47 2.20
N ARG A 145 12.42 -6.41 1.17
CA ARG A 145 11.58 -7.54 0.78
C ARG A 145 11.51 -7.66 -0.72
N VAL A 146 11.70 -8.88 -1.20
CA VAL A 146 11.54 -9.26 -2.61
C VAL A 146 10.41 -10.27 -2.68
N ARG A 147 9.40 -10.01 -3.51
CA ARG A 147 8.29 -10.92 -3.76
C ARG A 147 8.15 -11.22 -5.23
N GLY A 148 7.81 -12.45 -5.56
CA GLY A 148 7.48 -12.90 -6.90
C GLY A 148 6.35 -13.91 -6.86
N GLU A 149 5.40 -13.80 -7.78
CA GLU A 149 4.31 -14.76 -7.95
C GLU A 149 4.12 -15.04 -9.43
N ILE A 150 3.96 -16.31 -9.78
CA ILE A 150 3.42 -16.73 -11.07
C ILE A 150 2.17 -17.52 -10.79
N ARG A 151 1.07 -17.17 -11.46
CA ARG A 151 -0.23 -17.81 -11.31
C ARG A 151 -0.76 -18.25 -12.66
N TRP A 152 -0.90 -19.54 -12.85
CA TRP A 152 -1.68 -20.11 -13.93
C TRP A 152 -3.14 -20.20 -13.48
N ALA A 153 -4.04 -19.53 -14.20
CA ALA A 153 -5.44 -19.37 -13.82
C ALA A 153 -6.38 -19.52 -15.02
N PRO A 154 -6.57 -20.73 -15.57
CA PRO A 154 -7.46 -20.94 -16.71
C PRO A 154 -8.94 -20.85 -16.31
N TRP A 155 -9.76 -20.28 -17.21
CA TRP A 155 -11.20 -20.39 -17.12
C TRP A 155 -11.66 -21.79 -17.48
N VAL A 156 -12.66 -22.33 -16.75
CA VAL A 156 -13.26 -23.64 -17.06
C VAL A 156 -13.82 -23.67 -18.48
N ARG A 157 -14.32 -22.54 -18.98
CA ARG A 157 -14.82 -22.43 -20.36
C ARG A 157 -13.77 -22.78 -21.42
N ASP A 158 -12.49 -22.60 -21.11
CA ASP A 158 -11.37 -22.81 -22.04
C ASP A 158 -10.75 -24.21 -21.92
N MET A 159 -11.38 -25.11 -21.15
CA MET A 159 -10.92 -26.49 -20.96
C MET A 159 -11.54 -27.43 -21.98
N ASP A 160 -10.88 -28.56 -22.21
CA ASP A 160 -11.32 -29.59 -23.16
C ASP A 160 -12.72 -30.13 -22.83
N ASP A 161 -13.45 -30.50 -23.88
CA ASP A 161 -14.84 -30.96 -23.84
C ASP A 161 -15.08 -32.17 -22.93
N TRP A 162 -14.05 -32.96 -22.65
CA TRP A 162 -14.17 -34.16 -21.82
C TRP A 162 -14.27 -33.85 -20.32
N ILE A 163 -13.67 -32.76 -19.84
CA ILE A 163 -13.66 -32.38 -18.41
C ILE A 163 -14.58 -31.21 -18.11
N ARG A 164 -14.75 -30.28 -19.07
CA ARG A 164 -15.50 -29.04 -18.90
C ARG A 164 -16.94 -29.26 -18.37
N PRO A 165 -17.77 -30.17 -18.91
CA PRO A 165 -19.14 -30.36 -18.43
C PRO A 165 -19.21 -30.79 -16.95
N THR A 166 -18.25 -31.59 -16.51
CA THR A 166 -18.15 -32.06 -15.11
C THR A 166 -17.80 -30.89 -14.18
N LEU A 167 -16.87 -30.03 -14.58
CA LEU A 167 -16.47 -28.85 -13.82
C LEU A 167 -17.56 -27.78 -13.77
N GLU A 168 -18.27 -27.57 -14.89
CA GLU A 168 -19.41 -26.65 -14.95
C GLU A 168 -20.57 -27.13 -14.07
N LYS A 169 -20.81 -28.45 -14.00
CA LYS A 169 -21.85 -29.04 -13.15
C LYS A 169 -21.63 -28.75 -11.66
N ILE A 170 -20.37 -28.63 -11.23
CA ILE A 170 -20.02 -28.23 -9.86
C ILE A 170 -19.87 -26.71 -9.70
N HIS A 171 -20.25 -25.93 -10.72
CA HIS A 171 -20.16 -24.46 -10.77
C HIS A 171 -18.74 -23.91 -10.61
N LEU A 172 -17.72 -24.72 -10.94
CA LEU A 172 -16.34 -24.26 -10.95
C LEU A 172 -16.14 -23.32 -12.15
N ARG A 173 -15.59 -22.14 -11.90
CA ARG A 173 -15.41 -21.10 -12.94
C ARG A 173 -13.96 -20.91 -13.35
N GLU A 174 -13.08 -21.01 -12.37
CA GLU A 174 -11.65 -20.76 -12.50
C GLU A 174 -10.95 -21.71 -11.53
N MET A 175 -9.81 -22.24 -11.97
CA MET A 175 -8.83 -22.86 -11.09
C MET A 175 -7.59 -22.00 -11.17
N TRP A 176 -6.83 -21.91 -10.08
CA TRP A 176 -5.55 -21.25 -10.14
C TRP A 176 -4.50 -22.04 -9.38
N SER A 177 -3.28 -22.03 -9.88
CA SER A 177 -2.13 -22.58 -9.18
C SER A 177 -0.86 -21.85 -9.54
N GLY A 178 0.14 -21.93 -8.67
CA GLY A 178 1.48 -21.50 -9.02
C GLY A 178 2.37 -21.15 -7.85
N PRO A 179 3.66 -20.92 -8.14
CA PRO A 179 4.64 -20.61 -7.12
C PRO A 179 4.55 -19.15 -6.64
N GLU A 180 4.75 -18.98 -5.35
CA GLU A 180 5.02 -17.70 -4.69
C GLU A 180 6.37 -17.79 -3.98
N ALA A 181 7.20 -16.78 -4.16
CA ALA A 181 8.46 -16.61 -3.46
C ALA A 181 8.48 -15.25 -2.75
N ASP A 182 8.82 -15.27 -1.48
CA ASP A 182 8.91 -14.08 -0.63
C ASP A 182 10.15 -14.18 0.25
N VAL A 183 11.07 -13.25 0.03
CA VAL A 183 12.33 -13.17 0.76
C VAL A 183 12.38 -11.83 1.49
N ALA A 184 12.51 -11.90 2.81
CA ALA A 184 12.72 -10.75 3.66
C ALA A 184 14.18 -10.72 4.14
N PHE A 185 14.75 -9.52 4.13
CA PHE A 185 16.10 -9.23 4.61
C PHE A 185 16.01 -8.21 5.74
N ASN A 186 16.84 -8.39 6.76
CA ASN A 186 16.99 -7.41 7.82
C ASN A 186 17.77 -6.16 7.34
N ASN A 187 17.95 -5.20 8.23
CA ASN A 187 18.65 -3.94 7.91
C ASN A 187 20.16 -4.13 7.64
N SER A 188 20.74 -5.28 8.00
CA SER A 188 22.13 -5.67 7.72
C SER A 188 22.27 -6.45 6.39
N GLN A 189 21.21 -6.53 5.58
CA GLN A 189 21.15 -7.30 4.33
C GLN A 189 21.27 -8.82 4.51
N GLU A 190 21.06 -9.32 5.73
CA GLU A 190 21.00 -10.74 5.99
C GLU A 190 19.57 -11.25 5.79
N VAL A 191 19.44 -12.46 5.26
CA VAL A 191 18.14 -13.09 5.04
C VAL A 191 17.48 -13.39 6.39
N GLU A 192 16.32 -12.79 6.63
CA GLU A 192 15.53 -13.01 7.84
C GLU A 192 14.48 -14.10 7.62
N THR A 193 13.85 -14.13 6.45
CA THR A 193 12.83 -15.13 6.13
C THR A 193 12.84 -15.45 4.65
N VAL A 194 12.70 -16.75 4.33
CA VAL A 194 12.44 -17.24 2.97
C VAL A 194 11.16 -18.05 3.02
N ASN A 195 10.12 -17.57 2.36
CA ASN A 195 8.89 -18.32 2.16
C ASN A 195 8.78 -18.71 0.69
N LEU A 196 8.70 -20.02 0.45
CA LEU A 196 8.34 -20.58 -0.85
C LEU A 196 7.04 -21.33 -0.68
N ARG A 197 6.04 -20.96 -1.47
CA ARG A 197 4.71 -21.57 -1.43
C ARG A 197 4.30 -22.00 -2.82
N TYR A 198 3.56 -23.09 -2.89
CA TYR A 198 2.84 -23.46 -4.10
C TYR A 198 1.35 -23.36 -3.80
N LEU A 199 0.74 -22.32 -4.34
CA LEU A 199 -0.67 -22.07 -4.15
C LEU A 199 -1.45 -22.93 -5.16
N HIS A 200 -2.58 -23.53 -4.75
CA HIS A 200 -3.46 -24.38 -5.56
C HIS A 200 -4.89 -24.36 -5.03
#